data_AF-A0A9J6AUN9-F1
#
_entry.id   AF-A0A9J6AUN9-F1
#
_cell.length_a   1.000
_cell.length_b   1.000
_cell.length_c   1.000
_cell.angle_alpha   90.00
_cell.angle_beta   90.00
_cell.angle_gamma   90.00
#
_symmetry.space_group_name_H-M   'P 1'
#
loop_
_entity.id
_entity.type
_entity.pdbx_description
1 polymer ?
#
loop_
_entity_poly.entity_id
_entity_poly.type
_entity_poly.pdbx_seq_one_letter_code
_entity_poly.pdbx_strand_id
1 'polypeptide(L)'
;MSTFFPMNNGDAVYSYSRNSQIQGEILDGAKEMMKEAIIKNLDIKSILSSSNKFHITDLGCSIGSNTFTSMQHVVQVVKDKYHDNNLEFLVFFNDHVTNDFNTLFRSLPVDRAYYASGVPGSFHGRLFPSRSIHFAHCSCAIHWLSKIPKELLDTDSPAWNKGLIHYAGASNV
;
A
#
# COMPACT_ATOMS: atom_id res chain seq x y z
N MET A 1 -14.13 19.14 2.06
CA MET A 1 -14.52 17.72 2.04
C MET A 1 -13.32 16.90 1.62
N SER A 2 -12.97 15.84 2.34
CA SER A 2 -11.98 14.87 1.88
C SER A 2 -12.59 14.01 0.78
N THR A 3 -11.97 13.99 -0.39
CA THR A 3 -12.35 13.11 -1.49
C THR A 3 -11.66 11.76 -1.32
N PHE A 4 -12.42 10.67 -1.40
CA PHE A 4 -11.92 9.30 -1.27
C PHE A 4 -12.22 8.54 -2.55
N PHE A 5 -11.22 7.85 -3.10
CA PHE A 5 -11.34 7.11 -4.35
C PHE A 5 -10.79 5.67 -4.18
N PRO A 6 -11.40 4.85 -3.31
CA PRO A 6 -10.99 3.45 -3.17
C PRO A 6 -11.38 2.64 -4.43
N MET A 7 -10.86 1.43 -4.54
CA MET A 7 -11.19 0.52 -5.63
C MET A 7 -12.59 -0.10 -5.46
N ASN A 8 -13.11 -0.74 -6.52
CA ASN A 8 -14.42 -1.40 -6.49
C ASN A 8 -14.50 -2.48 -5.40
N ASN A 9 -15.51 -2.35 -4.52
CA ASN A 9 -15.74 -3.16 -3.33
C ASN A 9 -16.18 -4.61 -3.63
N GLY A 10 -16.16 -5.45 -2.59
CA GLY A 10 -16.67 -6.82 -2.62
C GLY A 10 -15.79 -7.85 -3.33
N ASP A 11 -16.40 -8.98 -3.64
CA ASP A 11 -15.79 -10.18 -4.23
C ASP A 11 -16.50 -10.66 -5.50
N ALA A 12 -17.48 -9.89 -5.98
CA ALA A 12 -18.22 -10.16 -7.20
C ALA A 12 -17.37 -9.96 -8.47
N VAL A 13 -17.90 -10.33 -9.64
CA VAL A 13 -17.17 -10.33 -10.92
C VAL A 13 -16.56 -8.98 -11.32
N TYR A 14 -17.13 -7.85 -10.87
CA TYR A 14 -16.64 -6.49 -11.16
C TYR A 14 -15.84 -5.86 -10.01
N SER A 15 -15.60 -6.62 -8.94
CA SER A 15 -14.79 -6.16 -7.80
C SER A 15 -13.32 -6.05 -8.18
N TYR A 16 -12.59 -5.21 -7.45
CA TYR A 16 -11.14 -5.10 -7.63
C TYR A 16 -10.42 -6.42 -7.34
N SER A 17 -10.84 -7.15 -6.31
CA SER A 17 -10.23 -8.43 -5.92
C SER A 17 -10.26 -9.49 -7.05
N ARG A 18 -11.19 -9.36 -8.01
CA ARG A 18 -11.32 -10.22 -9.19
C ARG A 18 -10.71 -9.64 -10.47
N ASN A 19 -10.26 -8.38 -10.46
CA ASN A 19 -9.80 -7.65 -11.64
C ASN A 19 -8.45 -6.92 -11.42
N SER A 20 -7.65 -7.37 -10.44
CA SER A 20 -6.37 -6.75 -10.09
C SER A 20 -5.14 -7.52 -10.58
N GLN A 21 -5.27 -8.28 -11.68
CA GLN A 21 -4.20 -9.15 -12.17
C GLN A 21 -2.95 -8.37 -12.58
N ILE A 22 -3.11 -7.26 -13.31
CA ILE A 22 -1.97 -6.44 -13.77
C ILE A 22 -1.18 -5.90 -12.57
N GLN A 23 -1.86 -5.45 -11.51
CA GLN A 23 -1.21 -5.00 -10.28
C GLN A 23 -0.49 -6.16 -9.58
N GLY A 24 -1.03 -7.38 -9.66
CA GLY A 24 -0.37 -8.59 -9.17
C GLY A 24 0.92 -8.89 -9.93
N GLU A 25 0.90 -8.81 -11.27
CA GLU A 25 2.08 -9.01 -12.13
C GLU A 25 3.16 -7.96 -11.87
N ILE A 26 2.77 -6.69 -11.66
CA ILE A 26 3.70 -5.62 -11.26
C ILE A 26 4.37 -5.95 -9.93
N LEU A 27 3.60 -6.43 -8.95
CA LEU A 27 4.13 -6.84 -7.64
C LEU A 27 5.10 -8.01 -7.77
N ASP A 28 4.75 -9.02 -8.57
CA ASP A 28 5.61 -10.18 -8.83
C ASP A 28 6.94 -9.77 -9.47
N GLY A 29 6.90 -8.88 -10.46
CA GLY A 29 8.12 -8.31 -11.07
C GLY A 29 8.97 -7.50 -10.11
N ALA A 30 8.38 -6.91 -9.07
CA ALA A 30 9.09 -6.11 -8.06
C ALA A 30 9.62 -6.92 -6.86
N LYS A 31 9.27 -8.22 -6.73
CA LYS A 31 9.61 -9.04 -5.55
C LYS A 31 11.10 -9.12 -5.26
N GLU A 32 11.93 -9.35 -6.28
CA GLU A 32 13.38 -9.45 -6.09
C GLU A 32 14.00 -8.09 -5.73
N MET A 33 13.56 -7.01 -6.35
CA MET A 33 14.00 -5.65 -5.98
C MET A 33 13.70 -5.35 -4.51
N MET A 34 12.49 -5.69 -4.05
CA MET A 34 12.10 -5.53 -2.65
C MET A 34 12.96 -6.38 -1.71
N LYS A 35 13.20 -7.63 -2.07
CA LYS A 35 14.03 -8.56 -1.31
C LYS A 35 15.47 -8.06 -1.18
N GLU A 36 16.07 -7.64 -2.28
CA GLU A 36 17.42 -7.05 -2.29
C GLU A 36 17.49 -5.80 -1.42
N ALA A 37 16.49 -4.91 -1.50
CA ALA A 37 16.43 -3.72 -0.67
C ALA A 37 16.38 -4.06 0.82
N ILE A 38 15.59 -5.07 1.22
CA ILE A 38 15.51 -5.56 2.60
C ILE A 38 16.86 -6.16 3.03
N ILE A 39 17.45 -7.05 2.22
CA ILE A 39 18.72 -7.71 2.53
C ILE A 39 19.86 -6.70 2.68
N LYS A 40 19.92 -5.70 1.81
CA LYS A 40 21.01 -4.72 1.80
C LYS A 40 20.88 -3.67 2.89
N ASN A 41 19.66 -3.16 3.15
CA ASN A 41 19.49 -1.91 3.89
C ASN A 41 18.78 -2.06 5.23
N LEU A 42 18.07 -3.15 5.49
CA LEU A 42 17.41 -3.34 6.78
C LEU A 42 18.44 -3.79 7.83
N ASP A 43 18.48 -3.16 8.99
CA ASP A 43 19.20 -3.67 10.15
C ASP A 43 18.28 -3.64 11.37
N ILE A 44 17.62 -4.75 11.66
CA ILE A 44 16.69 -4.79 12.79
C ILE A 44 17.40 -4.78 14.14
N LYS A 45 18.67 -5.17 14.25
CA LYS A 45 19.34 -5.25 15.57
C LYS A 45 19.53 -3.87 16.19
N SER A 46 19.81 -2.87 15.36
CA SER A 46 19.86 -1.48 15.80
C SER A 46 18.47 -0.90 16.09
N ILE A 47 17.45 -1.33 15.35
CA ILE A 47 16.07 -0.79 15.43
C ILE A 47 15.26 -1.41 16.58
N LEU A 48 15.44 -2.69 16.86
CA LEU A 48 14.62 -3.51 17.76
C LEU A 48 15.30 -3.81 19.11
N SER A 49 16.28 -3.00 19.52
CA SER A 49 17.05 -3.22 20.76
C SER A 49 16.20 -3.33 22.04
N SER A 50 14.97 -2.81 22.03
CA SER A 50 14.03 -2.83 23.16
C SER A 50 12.67 -3.49 22.86
N SER A 51 12.48 -4.15 21.71
CA SER A 51 11.20 -4.72 21.29
C SER A 51 11.39 -5.80 20.24
N ASN A 52 10.68 -6.92 20.34
CA ASN A 52 10.66 -7.97 19.31
C ASN A 52 9.63 -7.71 18.19
N LYS A 53 8.91 -6.58 18.23
CA LYS A 53 7.82 -6.26 17.30
C LYS A 53 8.34 -5.56 16.06
N PHE A 54 8.17 -6.18 14.90
CA PHE A 54 8.46 -5.59 13.59
C PHE A 54 7.15 -5.10 12.95
N HIS A 55 7.10 -3.83 12.54
CA HIS A 55 5.88 -3.14 12.17
C HIS A 55 5.98 -2.79 10.70
N ILE A 56 5.05 -3.32 9.92
CA ILE A 56 4.97 -3.18 8.47
C ILE A 56 3.68 -2.44 8.17
N THR A 57 3.70 -1.51 7.22
CA THR A 57 2.48 -0.93 6.66
C THR A 57 2.42 -1.13 5.16
N ASP A 58 1.24 -1.47 4.65
CA ASP A 58 0.89 -1.37 3.24
C ASP A 58 -0.01 -0.16 3.01
N LEU A 59 0.46 0.82 2.25
CA LEU A 59 -0.25 2.08 1.98
C LEU A 59 -0.99 1.98 0.64
N GLY A 60 -2.32 2.03 0.69
CA GLY A 60 -3.18 1.75 -0.46
C GLY A 60 -3.38 0.26 -0.69
N CYS A 61 -3.77 -0.47 0.36
CA CYS A 61 -3.88 -1.93 0.35
C CYS A 61 -5.06 -2.45 -0.48
N SER A 62 -6.06 -1.61 -0.77
CA SER A 62 -7.32 -2.02 -1.40
C SER A 62 -7.98 -3.19 -0.62
N ILE A 63 -8.55 -4.18 -1.33
CA ILE A 63 -9.37 -5.27 -0.76
C ILE A 63 -8.99 -6.68 -1.23
N GLY A 64 -7.95 -6.81 -2.08
CA GLY A 64 -7.65 -8.03 -2.83
C GLY A 64 -6.41 -8.79 -2.34
N SER A 65 -6.18 -9.98 -2.89
CA SER A 65 -5.07 -10.86 -2.53
C SER A 65 -3.67 -10.25 -2.69
N ASN A 66 -3.53 -9.27 -3.59
CA ASN A 66 -2.27 -8.59 -3.87
C ASN A 66 -1.58 -8.06 -2.61
N THR A 67 -2.30 -7.39 -1.71
CA THR A 67 -1.73 -6.86 -0.45
C THR A 67 -1.20 -7.98 0.44
N PHE A 68 -1.93 -9.10 0.54
CA PHE A 68 -1.50 -10.23 1.35
C PHE A 68 -0.23 -10.86 0.79
N THR A 69 -0.20 -11.12 -0.52
CA THR A 69 0.98 -11.67 -1.21
C THR A 69 2.22 -10.80 -0.97
N SER A 70 2.09 -9.48 -1.09
CA SER A 70 3.18 -8.54 -0.82
C SER A 70 3.63 -8.61 0.64
N MET A 71 2.70 -8.59 1.59
CA MET A 71 3.02 -8.57 3.02
C MET A 71 3.61 -9.92 3.48
N GLN A 72 3.11 -11.05 2.97
CA GLN A 72 3.73 -12.36 3.17
C GLN A 72 5.16 -12.38 2.65
N HIS A 73 5.41 -11.84 1.46
CA HIS A 73 6.76 -11.76 0.89
C HIS A 73 7.71 -10.95 1.77
N VAL A 74 7.30 -9.75 2.21
CA VAL A 74 8.10 -8.92 3.14
C VAL A 74 8.41 -9.69 4.43
N VAL A 75 7.40 -10.29 5.06
CA VAL A 75 7.58 -11.06 6.30
C VAL A 75 8.54 -12.22 6.08
N GLN A 76 8.39 -12.98 5.00
CA GLN A 76 9.25 -14.12 4.69
C GLN A 76 10.70 -13.69 4.50
N VAL A 77 10.95 -12.65 3.70
CA VAL A 77 12.32 -12.16 3.47
C VAL A 77 12.98 -11.69 4.77
N VAL A 78 12.24 -10.99 5.64
CA VAL A 78 12.77 -10.56 6.93
C VAL A 78 13.07 -11.76 7.84
N LYS A 79 12.17 -12.75 7.88
CA LYS A 79 12.42 -13.99 8.63
C LYS A 79 13.64 -14.73 8.13
N ASP A 80 13.77 -14.90 6.82
CA ASP A 80 14.90 -15.58 6.19
C ASP A 80 16.22 -14.84 6.43
N LYS A 81 16.18 -13.51 6.48
CA LYS A 81 17.38 -12.71 6.72
C LYS A 81 17.92 -12.86 8.15
N TYR A 82 17.04 -12.91 9.15
CA TYR A 82 17.46 -12.83 10.56
C TYR A 82 17.37 -14.15 11.32
N HIS A 83 16.59 -15.11 10.84
CA HIS A 83 16.34 -16.40 11.49
C HIS A 83 15.96 -16.27 12.97
N ASP A 84 15.30 -15.17 13.35
CA ASP A 84 14.87 -14.90 14.73
C ASP A 84 13.41 -15.27 14.91
N ASN A 85 13.18 -16.37 15.63
CA ASN A 85 11.84 -16.89 15.91
C ASN A 85 11.07 -16.05 16.93
N ASN A 86 11.71 -15.10 17.61
CA ASN A 86 11.04 -14.21 18.57
C ASN A 86 10.39 -13.00 17.90
N LEU A 87 10.68 -12.75 16.62
CA LEU A 87 10.11 -11.60 15.91
C LEU A 87 8.60 -11.74 15.71
N GLU A 88 7.88 -10.76 16.22
CA GLU A 88 6.44 -10.63 16.02
C GLU A 88 6.18 -9.60 14.92
N PHE A 89 5.53 -10.02 13.85
CA PHE A 89 5.20 -9.15 12.73
C PHE A 89 3.80 -8.56 12.91
N LEU A 90 3.69 -7.24 12.89
CA LEU A 90 2.43 -6.52 12.86
C LEU A 90 2.32 -5.81 11.51
N VAL A 91 1.32 -6.20 10.73
CA VAL A 91 1.02 -5.63 9.41
C VAL A 91 -0.20 -4.73 9.51
N PHE A 92 0.00 -3.46 9.15
CA PHE A 92 -1.03 -2.44 9.07
C PHE A 92 -1.47 -2.26 7.62
N PHE A 93 -2.72 -2.56 7.33
CA PHE A 93 -3.35 -2.37 6.03
C PHE A 93 -4.00 -1.00 6.00
N ASN A 94 -3.39 -0.05 5.30
CA ASN A 94 -3.92 1.30 5.16
C ASN A 94 -4.63 1.48 3.81
N ASP A 95 -5.80 2.10 3.85
CA ASP A 95 -6.48 2.64 2.68
C ASP A 95 -7.40 3.79 3.12
N HIS A 96 -8.10 4.41 2.17
CA HIS A 96 -9.13 5.39 2.44
C HIS A 96 -10.19 4.87 3.41
N VAL A 97 -10.81 5.78 4.17
CA VAL A 97 -11.82 5.46 5.18
C VAL A 97 -13.01 4.69 4.59
N THR A 98 -13.31 4.93 3.31
CA THR A 98 -14.41 4.30 2.57
C THR A 98 -14.02 3.00 1.85
N ASN A 99 -12.78 2.53 2.00
CA ASN A 99 -12.37 1.23 1.47
C ASN A 99 -13.16 0.11 2.16
N ASP A 100 -13.43 -0.97 1.43
CA ASP A 100 -14.16 -2.12 1.96
C ASP A 100 -13.24 -3.04 2.78
N PHE A 101 -12.89 -2.57 3.98
CA PHE A 101 -12.14 -3.34 4.98
C PHE A 101 -12.87 -4.62 5.41
N ASN A 102 -14.19 -4.71 5.27
CA ASN A 102 -14.91 -5.94 5.60
C ASN A 102 -14.52 -7.07 4.65
N THR A 103 -14.48 -6.79 3.34
CA THR A 103 -14.02 -7.76 2.34
C THR A 103 -12.53 -8.10 2.54
N LEU A 104 -11.70 -7.09 2.84
CA LEU A 104 -10.29 -7.31 3.18
C LEU A 104 -10.14 -8.28 4.37
N PHE A 105 -10.83 -8.01 5.50
CA PHE A 105 -10.68 -8.82 6.70
C PHE A 105 -11.27 -10.23 6.56
N ARG A 106 -12.35 -10.40 5.79
CA ARG A 106 -12.91 -11.73 5.48
C ARG A 106 -11.98 -12.58 4.62
N SER A 107 -11.09 -11.95 3.84
CA SER A 107 -10.17 -12.62 2.93
C SER A 107 -8.75 -12.79 3.50
N LEU A 108 -8.50 -12.40 4.75
CA LEU A 108 -7.20 -12.57 5.40
C LEU A 108 -6.75 -14.04 5.41
N PRO A 109 -5.52 -14.36 4.97
CA PRO A 109 -5.01 -15.73 5.00
C PRO A 109 -4.90 -16.27 6.43
N VAL A 110 -5.38 -17.49 6.66
CA VAL A 110 -5.42 -18.12 7.99
C VAL A 110 -4.04 -18.51 8.48
N ASP A 111 -3.16 -18.92 7.57
CA ASP A 111 -1.78 -19.39 7.77
C ASP A 111 -0.74 -18.26 7.78
N ARG A 112 -1.18 -17.00 7.79
CA ARG A 112 -0.28 -15.84 7.85
C ARG A 112 0.57 -15.86 9.12
N ALA A 113 1.83 -15.46 8.98
CA ALA A 113 2.77 -15.41 10.10
C ALA A 113 2.93 -13.97 10.67
N TYR A 114 1.83 -13.20 10.67
CA TYR A 114 1.76 -11.82 11.14
C TYR A 114 0.38 -11.49 11.73
N TYR A 115 0.37 -10.56 12.69
CA TYR A 115 -0.85 -9.92 13.18
C TYR A 115 -1.30 -8.85 12.19
N ALA A 116 -2.61 -8.71 11.99
CA ALA A 116 -3.19 -7.80 11.00
C ALA A 116 -4.02 -6.71 11.68
N SER A 117 -3.96 -5.49 11.17
CA SER A 117 -4.82 -4.37 11.59
C SER A 117 -5.13 -3.47 10.41
N GLY A 118 -6.34 -2.91 10.35
CA GLY A 118 -6.69 -1.88 9.37
C GLY A 118 -6.41 -0.48 9.90
N VAL A 119 -5.98 0.42 9.02
CA VAL A 119 -5.70 1.83 9.33
C VAL A 119 -6.42 2.72 8.31
N PRO A 120 -7.67 3.12 8.60
CA PRO A 120 -8.43 3.95 7.68
C PRO A 120 -7.92 5.40 7.66
N GLY A 121 -7.59 5.92 6.48
CA GLY A 121 -7.14 7.29 6.30
C GLY A 121 -6.33 7.50 5.02
N SER A 122 -6.23 8.74 4.54
CA SER A 122 -5.34 9.05 3.42
C SER A 122 -3.88 9.00 3.87
N PHE A 123 -3.04 8.27 3.13
CA PHE A 123 -1.58 8.27 3.34
C PHE A 123 -0.90 9.60 2.99
N HIS A 124 -1.62 10.56 2.41
CA HIS A 124 -1.13 11.95 2.26
C HIS A 124 -1.18 12.72 3.59
N GLY A 125 -1.84 12.16 4.62
CA GLY A 125 -1.87 12.68 5.98
C GLY A 125 -1.07 11.81 6.95
N ARG A 126 -1.17 12.13 8.25
CA ARG A 126 -0.55 11.34 9.32
C ARG A 126 -1.42 10.13 9.65
N LEU A 127 -0.85 8.93 9.54
CA LEU A 127 -1.51 7.66 9.87
C LEU A 127 -0.99 7.03 11.17
N PHE A 128 0.30 7.23 11.47
CA PHE A 128 0.99 6.56 12.56
C PHE A 128 1.70 7.55 13.48
N PRO A 129 1.94 7.18 14.76
CA PRO A 129 2.86 7.89 15.62
C PRO A 129 4.27 8.00 15.02
N SER A 130 5.06 8.95 15.51
CA SER A 130 6.46 9.06 15.11
C SER A 130 7.25 7.82 15.52
N ARG A 131 8.12 7.33 14.63
CA ARG A 131 9.03 6.18 14.86
C ARG A 131 8.33 4.85 15.20
N SER A 132 7.13 4.62 14.66
CA SER A 132 6.37 3.39 14.94
C SER A 132 6.31 2.38 13.80
N ILE A 133 6.83 2.70 12.61
CA ILE A 133 6.83 1.81 11.43
C ILE A 133 8.27 1.48 11.06
N HIS A 134 8.56 0.20 10.88
CA HIS A 134 9.89 -0.31 10.55
C HIS A 134 10.07 -0.54 9.04
N PHE A 135 8.98 -0.89 8.34
CA PHE A 135 8.97 -1.04 6.89
C PHE A 135 7.65 -0.51 6.32
N ALA A 136 7.72 0.27 5.24
CA ALA A 136 6.54 0.77 4.53
C ALA A 136 6.57 0.29 3.08
N HIS A 137 5.44 -0.22 2.62
CA HIS A 137 5.19 -0.64 1.25
C HIS A 137 4.06 0.21 0.67
N CYS A 138 4.17 0.52 -0.62
CA CYS A 138 3.13 1.22 -1.38
C CYS A 138 3.28 0.79 -2.83
N SER A 139 2.28 0.11 -3.38
CA SER A 139 2.28 -0.33 -4.78
C SER A 139 1.00 0.13 -5.45
N CYS A 140 1.12 0.65 -6.67
CA CYS A 140 -0.02 1.09 -7.48
C CYS A 140 -0.98 2.07 -6.76
N ALA A 141 -0.50 2.85 -5.80
CA ALA A 141 -1.31 3.82 -5.05
C ALA A 141 -0.76 5.24 -5.09
N ILE A 142 0.57 5.43 -5.10
CA ILE A 142 1.21 6.76 -5.01
C ILE A 142 0.89 7.72 -6.17
N HIS A 143 0.48 7.18 -7.32
CA HIS A 143 0.09 7.99 -8.48
C HIS A 143 -1.28 8.68 -8.29
N TRP A 144 -2.08 8.28 -7.30
CA TRP A 144 -3.34 8.95 -6.96
C TRP A 144 -3.08 10.23 -6.18
N LEU A 145 -3.34 11.36 -6.83
CA LEU A 145 -3.23 12.69 -6.22
C LEU A 145 -4.27 12.87 -5.10
N SER A 146 -3.93 13.67 -4.09
CA SER A 146 -4.86 14.01 -3.01
C SER A 146 -6.03 14.89 -3.46
N LYS A 147 -5.85 15.63 -4.57
CA LYS A 147 -6.85 16.51 -5.18
C LYS A 147 -6.47 16.82 -6.62
N ILE A 148 -7.45 17.26 -7.41
CA ILE A 148 -7.23 17.81 -8.75
C ILE A 148 -6.54 19.18 -8.60
N PRO A 149 -5.47 19.49 -9.38
CA PRO A 149 -4.92 20.84 -9.46
C PRO A 149 -5.98 21.83 -9.96
N LYS A 150 -6.16 22.94 -9.24
CA LYS A 150 -7.31 23.85 -9.46
C LYS A 150 -7.23 24.55 -10.82
N GLU A 151 -6.02 24.76 -11.30
CA GLU A 151 -5.68 25.39 -12.56
C GLU A 151 -6.18 24.58 -13.77
N LEU A 152 -6.41 23.27 -13.60
CA LEU A 152 -7.00 22.43 -14.65
C LEU A 152 -8.51 22.64 -14.81
N LEU A 153 -9.17 23.20 -13.79
CA LEU A 153 -10.61 23.43 -13.72
C LEU A 153 -11.01 24.86 -14.10
N ASP A 154 -10.04 25.78 -14.13
CA ASP A 154 -10.23 27.18 -14.44
C ASP A 154 -10.21 27.39 -15.96
N THR A 155 -11.28 27.92 -16.55
CA THR A 155 -11.39 28.15 -18.00
C THR A 155 -10.46 29.23 -18.52
N ASP A 156 -10.00 30.12 -17.64
CA ASP A 156 -9.10 31.23 -17.99
C ASP A 156 -7.62 30.84 -17.80
N SER A 157 -7.36 29.68 -17.22
CA SER A 157 -6.01 29.15 -16.98
C SER A 157 -5.39 28.61 -18.28
N PRO A 158 -4.09 28.86 -18.54
CA PRO A 158 -3.38 28.22 -19.65
C PRO A 158 -3.28 26.70 -19.49
N ALA A 159 -3.53 26.17 -18.28
CA ALA A 159 -3.56 24.75 -17.98
C ALA A 159 -4.98 24.15 -18.03
N TRP A 160 -6.00 24.89 -18.46
CA TRP A 160 -7.38 24.40 -18.52
C TRP A 160 -7.48 23.10 -19.32
N ASN A 161 -7.96 22.02 -18.69
CA ASN A 161 -7.99 20.70 -19.32
C ASN A 161 -9.27 20.48 -20.16
N LYS A 162 -9.52 21.36 -21.13
CA LYS A 162 -10.76 21.36 -21.92
C LYS A 162 -10.93 20.06 -22.70
N GLY A 163 -12.04 19.35 -22.44
CA GLY A 163 -12.44 18.15 -23.18
C GLY A 163 -11.60 16.90 -22.87
N LEU A 164 -10.75 16.95 -21.84
CA LEU A 164 -9.90 15.84 -21.42
C LEU A 164 -10.16 15.49 -19.95
N ILE A 165 -9.97 14.22 -19.59
CA ILE A 165 -10.14 13.73 -18.20
C ILE A 165 -8.80 13.48 -17.49
N HIS A 166 -7.70 13.53 -18.24
CA HIS A 166 -6.33 13.35 -17.78
C HIS A 166 -5.40 14.09 -18.76
N TYR A 167 -4.09 14.11 -18.50
CA TYR A 167 -3.14 14.62 -19.48
C TYR A 167 -3.01 13.64 -20.66
N ALA A 168 -2.91 14.18 -21.88
CA ALA A 168 -2.72 13.39 -23.11
C ALA A 168 -1.25 13.31 -23.56
N GLY A 169 -0.36 14.07 -22.91
CA GLY A 169 1.09 14.09 -23.15
C GLY A 169 1.78 15.14 -22.28
N ALA A 170 3.11 15.07 -22.19
CA ALA A 170 3.89 16.18 -21.66
C ALA A 170 3.97 17.26 -22.74
N SER A 171 3.72 18.51 -22.38
CA SER A 171 4.09 19.64 -23.23
C SER A 171 5.62 19.55 -23.44
N ASN A 172 6.11 19.57 -24.68
CA ASN A 172 7.54 19.62 -25.00
C ASN A 172 8.13 21.00 -24.67
N VAL A 173 7.97 21.47 -23.43
CA VAL A 173 8.46 22.76 -22.94
C VAL A 173 9.62 22.51 -21.99
#